data_AF-A0A522VJB0-F1
#
_entry.id   AF-A0A522VJB0-F1
#
_cell.length_a   1.000
_cell.length_b   1.000
_cell.length_c   1.000
_cell.angle_alpha   90.00
_cell.angle_beta   90.00
_cell.angle_gamma   90.00
#
_symmetry.space_group_name_H-M   'P 1'
#
loop_
_entity.id
_entity.type
_entity.pdbx_description
1 polymer ?
#
loop_
_entity_poly.entity_id
_entity_poly.type
_entity_poly.pdbx_seq_one_letter_code
_entity_poly.pdbx_strand_id
1 'polypeptide(L)'
;MTTFSGSFPSTRLRRPRRHPWSRQLVAENTLTPADLIWPVFVIEGKDKQEAIASMPGVTRLSIDLLVKAAGEAKKLGIPAIAVFPKIE
;
A
#
# COMPACT_ATOMS: atom_id res chain seq x y z
N MET A 1 19.34 -11.22 25.25
CA MET A 1 18.90 -9.84 24.93
C MET A 1 20.09 -8.93 25.14
N THR A 2 20.67 -8.39 24.06
CA THR A 2 21.84 -7.51 24.15
C THR A 2 21.36 -6.13 24.59
N THR A 3 21.76 -5.69 25.78
CA THR A 3 21.40 -4.37 26.31
C THR A 3 22.20 -3.28 25.61
N PHE A 4 21.52 -2.26 25.11
CA PHE A 4 22.16 -1.08 24.51
C PHE A 4 22.97 -0.32 25.58
N SER A 5 24.27 -0.15 25.35
CA SER A 5 25.23 0.35 26.34
C SER A 5 25.33 1.88 26.46
N GLY A 6 24.57 2.63 25.66
CA GLY A 6 24.66 4.08 25.63
C GLY A 6 23.96 4.76 26.81
N SER A 7 24.71 5.55 27.60
CA SER A 7 24.15 6.39 28.67
C SER A 7 23.95 7.85 28.22
N PHE A 8 23.01 8.56 28.83
CA PHE A 8 22.92 10.01 28.67
C PHE A 8 24.02 10.69 29.52
N PRO A 9 24.67 11.78 29.08
CA PRO A 9 24.44 12.56 27.87
C PRO A 9 25.31 12.16 26.66
N SER A 10 26.19 11.17 26.81
CA SER A 10 27.13 10.73 25.76
C SER A 10 26.38 10.19 24.54
N THR A 11 25.33 9.39 24.79
CA THR A 11 24.40 8.86 23.80
C THR A 11 23.07 9.60 23.87
N ARG A 12 22.70 10.22 22.75
CA ARG A 12 21.42 10.95 22.62
C ARG A 12 20.71 10.48 21.35
N LEU A 13 19.72 9.61 21.50
CA LEU A 13 18.96 9.05 20.39
C LEU A 13 18.16 10.11 19.60
N ARG A 14 18.01 11.33 20.14
CA ARG A 14 17.44 12.47 19.41
C ARG A 14 18.38 13.03 18.32
N ARG A 15 19.70 12.78 18.40
CA ARG A 15 20.68 13.24 17.40
C ARG A 15 20.33 12.75 15.98
N PRO A 16 20.15 11.44 15.72
CA PRO A 16 19.78 10.97 14.38
C PRO A 16 18.35 11.38 13.95
N ARG A 17 17.51 11.85 14.88
CA ARG A 17 16.12 12.27 14.61
C ARG A 17 15.99 13.75 14.25
N ARG A 18 17.07 14.54 14.37
CA ARG A 18 17.04 16.00 14.24
C ARG A 18 16.69 16.47 12.83
N HIS A 19 17.24 15.82 11.80
CA HIS A 19 17.10 16.24 10.41
C HIS A 19 16.47 15.14 9.55
N PRO A 20 15.69 15.49 8.50
CA PRO A 20 15.09 14.51 7.58
C PRO A 20 16.11 13.55 6.96
N TRP A 21 17.24 14.07 6.46
CA TRP A 21 18.30 13.24 5.86
C TRP A 21 18.87 12.23 6.86
N SER A 22 19.05 12.64 8.12
CA SER A 22 19.59 11.75 9.15
C SER A 22 18.61 10.66 9.54
N ARG A 23 17.30 10.93 9.49
CA ARG A 23 16.26 9.92 9.70
C ARG A 23 16.20 8.94 8.54
N GLN A 24 16.36 9.41 7.30
CA GLN A 24 16.43 8.54 6.13
C GLN A 24 17.65 7.60 6.18
N LEU A 25 18.82 8.09 6.59
CA LEU A 25 20.03 7.27 6.72
C LEU A 25 19.91 6.12 7.74
N VAL A 26 19.10 6.29 8.79
CA VAL A 26 18.94 5.28 9.85
C VAL A 26 17.59 4.55 9.80
N ALA A 27 16.78 4.77 8.76
CA ALA A 27 15.47 4.13 8.64
C ALA A 27 15.65 2.62 8.44
N GLU A 28 14.96 1.82 9.26
CA GLU A 28 15.10 0.36 9.24
C GLU A 28 14.24 -0.31 8.17
N ASN A 29 13.12 0.32 7.80
CA ASN A 29 12.15 -0.22 6.86
C ASN A 29 11.78 0.82 5.81
N THR A 30 11.54 0.35 4.59
CA THR A 30 11.04 1.16 3.48
C THR A 30 9.87 0.44 2.85
N LEU A 31 8.78 1.16 2.57
CA LEU A 31 7.65 0.65 1.81
C LEU A 31 7.75 1.15 0.37
N THR A 32 7.57 0.23 -0.58
CA THR A 32 7.62 0.49 -2.01
C THR A 32 6.34 -0.03 -2.69
N PRO A 33 6.03 0.39 -3.92
CA PRO A 33 4.91 -0.18 -4.67
C PRO A 33 4.98 -1.71 -4.85
N ALA A 34 6.20 -2.27 -4.83
CA ALA A 34 6.43 -3.71 -4.93
C ALA A 34 5.93 -4.50 -3.70
N ASP A 35 5.67 -3.81 -2.59
CA ASP A 35 5.15 -4.43 -1.36
C ASP A 35 3.60 -4.43 -1.31
N LEU A 36 2.95 -3.85 -2.32
CA LEU A 36 1.49 -3.66 -2.34
C LEU A 36 0.78 -4.74 -3.14
N ILE A 37 -0.39 -5.16 -2.65
CA ILE A 37 -1.37 -5.95 -3.38
C ILE A 37 -2.64 -5.13 -3.44
N TRP A 38 -3.29 -5.03 -4.59
CA TRP A 38 -4.54 -4.27 -4.74
C TRP A 38 -5.76 -5.20 -4.82
N PRO A 39 -6.61 -5.24 -3.76
CA PRO A 39 -7.87 -5.97 -3.81
C PRO A 39 -8.90 -5.27 -4.70
N VAL A 40 -9.53 -6.01 -5.61
CA VAL A 40 -10.58 -5.49 -6.49
C VAL A 40 -11.82 -6.39 -6.42
N PHE A 41 -12.99 -5.76 -6.34
CA PHE A 41 -14.27 -6.44 -6.32
C PHE A 41 -14.88 -6.48 -7.73
N VAL A 42 -15.34 -7.65 -8.15
CA VAL A 42 -15.81 -7.87 -9.53
C VAL A 42 -17.30 -8.20 -9.55
N ILE A 43 -18.01 -7.60 -10.48
CA ILE A 43 -19.43 -7.88 -10.79
C ILE A 43 -19.59 -8.32 -12.24
N GLU A 44 -20.67 -9.03 -12.53
CA GLU A 44 -21.04 -9.37 -13.90
C GLU A 44 -21.59 -8.17 -14.67
N GLY A 45 -21.49 -8.26 -16.00
CA GLY A 45 -21.94 -7.23 -16.93
C GLY A 45 -20.80 -6.59 -17.71
N LYS A 46 -21.09 -5.44 -18.32
CA LYS A 46 -20.17 -4.69 -19.18
C LYS A 46 -20.28 -3.21 -18.88
N ASP A 47 -19.15 -2.52 -18.76
CA ASP A 47 -19.06 -1.10 -18.43
C ASP A 47 -19.87 -0.72 -17.17
N LYS A 48 -19.83 -1.59 -16.15
CA LYS A 48 -20.55 -1.40 -14.89
C LYS A 48 -19.60 -1.08 -13.75
N GLN A 49 -19.98 -0.07 -12.97
CA GLN A 49 -19.29 0.33 -11.76
C GLN A 49 -20.32 0.59 -10.65
N GLU A 50 -20.16 -0.07 -9.51
CA GLU A 50 -21.07 0.07 -8.37
C GLU A 50 -20.30 0.50 -7.12
N ALA A 51 -20.72 1.60 -6.51
CA ALA A 51 -20.12 2.06 -5.26
C ALA A 51 -20.45 1.12 -4.10
N ILE A 52 -19.47 0.91 -3.21
CA ILE A 52 -19.68 0.17 -1.96
C ILE A 52 -19.90 1.20 -0.85
N ALA A 53 -21.14 1.33 -0.37
CA ALA A 53 -21.51 2.37 0.60
C ALA A 53 -20.68 2.31 1.91
N SER A 54 -20.33 1.12 2.37
CA SER A 54 -19.50 0.91 3.57
C SER A 54 -18.01 1.14 3.35
N MET A 55 -17.56 1.26 2.10
CA MET A 55 -16.15 1.47 1.73
C MET A 55 -16.03 2.67 0.77
N PRO A 56 -16.10 3.91 1.30
CA PRO A 56 -15.99 5.12 0.48
C PRO A 56 -14.71 5.12 -0.37
N GLY A 57 -14.86 5.42 -1.66
CA GLY A 57 -13.76 5.40 -2.64
C GLY A 57 -13.49 4.03 -3.26
N VAL A 58 -14.18 2.97 -2.82
CA VAL A 58 -14.08 1.63 -3.40
C VAL A 58 -15.33 1.30 -4.20
N THR A 59 -15.14 0.72 -5.38
CA THR A 59 -16.21 0.34 -6.30
C THR A 59 -16.03 -1.10 -6.77
N ARG A 60 -17.13 -1.76 -7.08
CA ARG A 60 -17.13 -3.02 -7.83
C ARG A 60 -17.05 -2.70 -9.31
N LEU A 61 -16.24 -3.44 -10.03
CA LEU A 61 -15.99 -3.24 -11.46
C LEU A 61 -16.48 -4.45 -12.26
N SER A 62 -17.03 -4.22 -13.44
CA SER A 62 -17.17 -5.28 -14.43
C SER A 62 -15.80 -5.75 -14.94
N ILE A 63 -15.75 -6.96 -15.51
CA ILE A 63 -14.50 -7.60 -15.94
C ILE A 63 -13.72 -6.73 -16.95
N ASP A 64 -14.41 -6.05 -17.85
CA ASP A 64 -13.79 -5.15 -18.83
C ASP A 64 -13.13 -3.92 -18.19
N LEU A 65 -13.71 -3.38 -17.10
CA LEU A 65 -13.13 -2.29 -16.33
C LEU A 65 -11.99 -2.77 -15.43
N LEU A 66 -12.07 -4.00 -14.88
CA LEU A 66 -10.97 -4.62 -14.15
C LEU A 66 -9.70 -4.70 -15.00
N VAL A 67 -9.80 -5.07 -16.28
CA VAL A 67 -8.64 -5.13 -17.18
C VAL A 67 -7.98 -3.75 -17.34
N LYS A 68 -8.78 -2.68 -17.42
CA LYS A 68 -8.26 -1.30 -17.45
C LYS A 68 -7.56 -0.95 -16.13
N ALA A 69 -8.19 -1.26 -14.99
CA ALA A 69 -7.62 -1.04 -13.66
C ALA A 69 -6.31 -1.82 -13.47
N ALA A 70 -6.20 -3.04 -14.00
CA ALA A 70 -4.97 -3.82 -13.97
C ALA A 70 -3.83 -3.16 -14.77
N GLY A 71 -4.15 -2.52 -15.89
CA GLY A 71 -3.21 -1.68 -16.65
C GLY A 71 -2.70 -0.49 -15.83
N GLU A 72 -3.57 0.16 -15.05
CA GLU A 72 -3.18 1.25 -14.14
C GLU A 72 -2.32 0.75 -12.99
N ALA A 73 -2.69 -0.36 -12.36
CA ALA A 73 -1.91 -1.00 -11.30
C ALA A 73 -0.46 -1.25 -11.74
N LYS A 74 -0.29 -1.81 -12.95
CA LYS A 74 1.02 -2.05 -13.55
C LYS A 74 1.80 -0.75 -13.77
N LYS A 75 1.16 0.31 -14.28
CA LYS A 75 1.80 1.62 -14.46
C LYS A 75 2.28 2.23 -13.14
N LEU A 76 1.55 1.97 -12.06
CA LEU A 76 1.89 2.43 -10.70
C LEU A 76 2.94 1.54 -10.00
N GLY A 77 3.35 0.42 -10.62
CA GLY A 77 4.35 -0.50 -10.06
C GLY A 77 3.79 -1.50 -9.05
N ILE A 78 2.46 -1.68 -8.99
CA ILE A 78 1.81 -2.68 -8.12
C ILE A 78 1.95 -4.05 -8.78
N PRO A 79 2.58 -5.05 -8.13
CA PRO A 79 2.89 -6.33 -8.74
C PRO A 79 1.70 -7.28 -8.83
N ALA A 80 0.70 -7.14 -7.96
CA ALA A 80 -0.38 -8.13 -7.84
C ALA A 80 -1.75 -7.51 -7.54
N ILE A 81 -2.79 -8.18 -8.03
CA ILE A 81 -4.20 -7.87 -7.80
C ILE A 81 -4.87 -9.09 -7.18
N ALA A 82 -5.62 -8.88 -6.09
CA ALA A 82 -6.43 -9.90 -5.47
C ALA A 82 -7.89 -9.72 -5.92
N VAL A 83 -8.42 -10.71 -6.65
CA VAL A 83 -9.75 -10.62 -7.27
C VAL A 83 -10.80 -11.27 -6.37
N PHE A 84 -11.87 -10.51 -6.07
CA PHE A 84 -12.98 -10.96 -5.24
C PHE A 84 -14.31 -10.84 -6.01
N PRO A 85 -14.94 -11.95 -6.44
CA PRO A 85 -16.21 -11.90 -7.14
C PRO A 85 -17.37 -11.62 -6.16
N LYS A 86 -18.31 -10.75 -6.56
CA LYS A 86 -19.64 -10.63 -5.94
C LYS A 86 -20.55 -11.65 -6.63
N ILE A 87 -20.72 -12.79 -5.98
CA ILE A 87 -21.68 -13.83 -6.40
C ILE A 87 -23.03 -13.46 -5.77
N GLU A 88 -24.10 -13.50 -6.55
CA GLU A 88 -25.48 -13.40 -6.06
C GLU A 88 -26.03 -14.77 -5.68
#